data_AF-A0A9Q0SUN4-F1
#
_entry.id   AF-A0A9Q0SUN4-F1
#
_cell.length_a   1.000
_cell.length_b   1.000
_cell.length_c   1.000
_cell.angle_alpha   90.00
_cell.angle_beta   90.00
_cell.angle_gamma   90.00
#
_symmetry.space_group_name_H-M   'P 1'
#
loop_
_entity.id
_entity.type
_entity.pdbx_description
1 polymer ?
#
loop_
_entity_poly.entity_id
_entity_poly.type
_entity_poly.pdbx_seq_one_letter_code
_entity_poly.pdbx_strand_id
1 'polypeptide(L)'
;MATLPYADVDSSLRAMAGRAEGFGRFSIGGLHGPLYPVTNLTDDGPGSLREGCRRREPLWIVFEVSGTINLASQLSVSSYKTIDGRGQRIKVAGKGLRLKECEHVIVCNLEFEGGRGHDIDGIQIKPNSRHIWIDRCSLRDYDDGLIDITRQSTDITVSRCYFAQHDKTMLIGADASHVGDRCIRVTIHHCFFDGTRQRQPRLRFGKVHLYNNYTRNWGIYAVCASVEAQIYSQCNIYEAGQKKKTFEFYTEKVI
;
A
#
# COMPACT_ATOMS: atom_id res chain seq x y z
N MET A 1 -19.83 20.25 13.86
CA MET A 1 -18.65 20.33 12.97
C MET A 1 -18.30 18.93 12.54
N ALA A 2 -18.27 18.64 11.24
CA ALA A 2 -17.70 17.38 10.77
C ALA A 2 -16.20 17.44 11.05
N THR A 3 -15.70 16.55 11.92
CA THR A 3 -14.26 16.38 12.14
C THR A 3 -13.65 15.84 10.85
N LEU A 4 -12.51 16.41 10.43
CA LEU A 4 -11.78 15.89 9.28
C LEU A 4 -11.44 14.41 9.54
N PRO A 5 -11.52 13.52 8.53
CA PRO A 5 -11.05 12.15 8.67
C PRO A 5 -9.65 12.13 9.28
N TYR A 6 -9.46 11.30 10.30
CA TYR A 6 -8.17 11.11 10.99
C TYR A 6 -7.59 12.33 11.72
N ALA A 7 -8.41 13.33 12.08
CA ALA A 7 -7.95 14.53 12.78
C ALA A 7 -7.19 14.25 14.10
N ASP A 8 -7.35 13.06 14.68
CA ASP A 8 -6.79 12.65 15.96
C ASP A 8 -5.74 11.54 15.87
N VAL A 9 -5.44 10.97 14.70
CA VAL A 9 -4.51 9.82 14.62
C VAL A 9 -3.06 10.15 14.99
N ASP A 10 -2.74 11.44 15.02
CA ASP A 10 -1.44 11.97 15.43
C ASP A 10 -1.46 12.56 16.86
N SER A 11 -2.59 12.45 17.58
CA SER A 11 -2.73 12.94 18.97
C SER A 11 -1.88 12.14 19.97
N SER A 12 -1.59 10.88 19.66
CA SER A 12 -0.62 10.07 20.39
C SER A 12 0.06 9.09 19.44
N LEU A 13 1.17 8.50 19.87
CA LEU A 13 1.89 7.52 19.08
C LEU A 13 0.98 6.38 18.60
N ARG A 14 0.09 5.85 19.45
CA ARG A 14 -0.76 4.71 19.10
C ARG A 14 -2.16 5.07 18.62
N ALA A 15 -2.49 6.36 18.52
CA ALA A 15 -3.83 6.82 18.13
C ALA A 15 -4.28 6.33 16.74
N MET A 16 -3.35 5.90 15.89
CA MET A 16 -3.64 5.35 14.56
C MET A 16 -4.23 3.92 14.59
N ALA A 17 -4.00 3.12 15.64
CA ALA A 17 -4.42 1.72 15.64
C ALA A 17 -5.95 1.58 15.55
N GLY A 18 -6.44 0.74 14.62
CA GLY A 18 -7.88 0.49 14.43
C GLY A 18 -8.65 1.69 13.89
N ARG A 19 -7.97 2.70 13.33
CA ARG A 19 -8.59 3.94 12.85
C ARG A 19 -8.75 4.04 11.35
N ALA A 20 -8.21 3.08 10.59
CA ALA A 20 -8.41 3.03 9.14
C ALA A 20 -9.91 3.14 8.80
N GLU A 21 -10.24 3.91 7.78
CA GLU A 21 -11.58 3.88 7.17
C GLU A 21 -11.65 2.73 6.16
N GLY A 22 -12.86 2.40 5.69
CA GLY A 22 -13.03 1.44 4.61
C GLY A 22 -12.85 -0.03 5.02
N PHE A 23 -12.34 -0.83 4.09
CA PHE A 23 -12.21 -2.28 4.27
C PHE A 23 -11.07 -2.68 5.21
N GLY A 24 -10.03 -1.84 5.35
CA GLY A 24 -8.90 -2.05 6.27
C GLY A 24 -9.15 -1.58 7.70
N ARG A 25 -10.37 -1.18 8.05
CA ARG A 25 -10.71 -0.54 9.34
C ARG A 25 -10.32 -1.30 10.61
N PHE A 26 -10.16 -2.62 10.53
CA PHE A 26 -9.75 -3.45 11.65
C PHE A 26 -8.23 -3.63 11.79
N SER A 27 -7.43 -2.88 11.03
CA SER A 27 -5.97 -2.93 11.14
C SER A 27 -5.52 -2.30 12.45
N ILE A 28 -5.10 -3.13 13.42
CA ILE A 28 -4.60 -2.67 14.72
C ILE A 28 -3.07 -2.55 14.77
N GLY A 29 -2.36 -3.09 13.78
CA GLY A 29 -0.91 -3.06 13.75
C GLY A 29 -0.29 -3.73 14.99
N GLY A 30 0.77 -3.13 15.50
CA GLY A 30 1.45 -3.54 16.73
C GLY A 30 0.87 -2.94 18.02
N LEU A 31 -0.42 -2.59 18.07
CA LEU A 31 -1.05 -1.88 19.20
C LEU A 31 -0.73 -2.48 20.58
N HIS A 32 -0.67 -3.80 20.69
CA HIS A 32 -0.40 -4.51 21.95
C HIS A 32 1.07 -4.90 22.16
N GLY A 33 1.95 -4.49 21.25
CA GLY A 33 3.38 -4.73 21.30
C GLY A 33 4.15 -3.65 22.05
N PRO A 34 5.41 -3.91 22.44
CA PRO A 34 6.33 -2.86 22.84
C PRO A 34 6.73 -1.98 21.65
N LEU A 35 7.37 -0.85 21.95
CA LEU A 35 8.07 -0.06 20.93
C LEU A 35 9.33 -0.82 20.48
N TYR A 36 9.62 -0.76 19.20
CA TYR A 36 10.90 -1.22 18.63
C TYR A 36 11.57 -0.03 17.94
N PRO A 37 12.61 0.57 18.54
CA PRO A 37 13.36 1.64 17.91
C PRO A 37 14.34 1.07 16.89
N VAL A 38 14.19 1.47 15.63
CA VAL A 38 15.20 1.28 14.59
C VAL A 38 16.29 2.31 14.80
N THR A 39 17.49 1.84 15.12
CA THR A 39 18.63 2.68 15.53
C THR A 39 19.70 2.82 14.45
N ASN A 40 19.58 2.07 13.35
CA ASN A 40 20.51 2.12 12.23
C ASN A 40 19.80 1.85 10.89
N LEU A 41 20.50 2.14 9.79
CA LEU A 41 19.99 2.01 8.42
C LEU A 41 20.55 0.78 7.68
N THR A 42 21.20 -0.15 8.39
CA THR A 42 21.70 -1.38 7.76
C THR A 42 20.53 -2.27 7.38
N ASP A 43 20.69 -3.06 6.31
CA ASP A 43 19.62 -3.92 5.81
C ASP A 43 19.15 -4.94 6.87
N ASP A 44 20.07 -5.50 7.64
CA ASP A 44 19.81 -6.54 8.63
C ASP A 44 20.67 -6.34 9.88
N GLY A 45 20.39 -7.15 10.91
CA GLY A 45 21.10 -7.17 12.18
C GLY A 45 20.40 -6.37 13.30
N PRO A 46 20.99 -6.38 14.50
CA PRO A 46 20.42 -5.73 15.68
C PRO A 46 20.08 -4.26 15.44
N GLY A 47 18.86 -3.86 15.78
CA GLY A 47 18.37 -2.48 15.67
C GLY A 47 18.00 -2.04 14.24
N SER A 48 18.04 -2.95 13.27
CA SER A 48 17.59 -2.68 11.90
C SER A 48 16.07 -2.80 11.77
N LEU A 49 15.49 -2.15 10.76
CA LEU A 49 14.08 -2.32 10.41
C LEU A 49 13.74 -3.80 10.15
N ARG A 50 14.65 -4.53 9.50
CA ARG A 50 14.43 -5.91 9.10
C ARG A 50 14.29 -6.87 10.27
N GLU A 51 15.10 -6.69 11.31
CA GLU A 51 14.97 -7.46 12.53
C GLU A 51 13.57 -7.24 13.12
N GLY A 52 13.15 -5.99 13.34
CA GLY A 52 11.83 -5.66 13.89
C GLY A 52 10.67 -6.23 13.07
N CYS A 53 10.72 -6.13 11.73
CA CYS A 53 9.66 -6.64 10.86
C CYS A 53 9.47 -8.16 10.91
N ARG A 54 10.55 -8.92 11.15
CA ARG A 54 10.54 -10.40 11.15
C ARG A 54 10.18 -11.02 12.50
N ARG A 55 10.24 -10.25 13.59
CA ARG A 55 9.89 -10.72 14.92
C ARG A 55 8.43 -11.17 14.98
N ARG A 56 8.14 -12.22 15.76
CA ARG A 56 6.81 -12.84 15.80
C ARG A 56 5.85 -12.07 16.68
N GLU A 57 6.35 -11.50 17.76
CA GLU A 57 5.56 -10.71 18.69
C GLU A 57 5.04 -9.42 18.03
N PRO A 58 3.90 -8.87 18.50
CA PRO A 58 3.44 -7.57 18.06
C PRO A 58 4.49 -6.49 18.31
N LEU A 59 4.73 -5.59 17.37
CA LEU A 59 5.67 -4.47 17.55
C LEU A 59 5.18 -3.18 16.92
N TRP A 60 5.35 -2.09 17.67
CA TRP A 60 5.24 -0.74 17.13
C TRP A 60 6.65 -0.22 16.79
N ILE A 61 7.01 -0.36 15.53
CA ILE A 61 8.34 -0.02 15.01
C ILE A 61 8.37 1.49 14.75
N VAL A 62 9.32 2.17 15.40
CA VAL A 62 9.62 3.60 15.25
C VAL A 62 11.08 3.79 14.86
N PHE A 63 11.47 4.99 14.47
CA PHE A 63 12.82 5.28 14.00
C PHE A 63 13.49 6.35 14.85
N GLU A 64 14.73 6.08 15.28
CA GLU A 64 15.60 7.07 15.95
C GLU A 64 16.51 7.79 14.94
N VAL A 65 16.61 7.24 13.73
CA VAL A 65 17.44 7.76 12.64
C VAL A 65 16.58 8.06 11.41
N SER A 66 16.95 9.09 10.64
CA SER A 66 16.41 9.36 9.31
C SER A 66 17.40 8.91 8.24
N GLY A 67 16.91 8.48 7.08
CA GLY A 67 17.75 8.17 5.94
C GLY A 67 17.20 7.07 5.04
N THR A 68 18.09 6.51 4.22
CA THR A 68 17.75 5.47 3.25
C THR A 68 18.21 4.11 3.74
N ILE A 69 17.29 3.15 3.82
CA ILE A 69 17.54 1.74 4.07
C ILE A 69 17.59 1.04 2.72
N ASN A 70 18.78 0.62 2.31
CA ASN A 70 18.98 -0.13 1.06
C ASN A 70 18.79 -1.61 1.32
N LEU A 71 17.67 -2.17 0.86
CA LEU A 71 17.33 -3.56 1.11
C LEU A 71 18.09 -4.50 0.17
N ALA A 72 18.77 -5.51 0.72
CA ALA A 72 19.45 -6.54 -0.10
C ALA A 72 18.47 -7.57 -0.68
N SER A 73 17.35 -7.79 0.00
CA SER A 73 16.26 -8.69 -0.41
C SER A 73 14.90 -8.09 -0.05
N GLN A 74 13.80 -8.62 -0.58
CA GLN A 74 12.47 -8.19 -0.12
C GLN A 74 12.35 -8.33 1.40
N LEU A 75 11.75 -7.34 2.04
CA LEU A 75 11.60 -7.29 3.47
C LEU A 75 10.27 -7.91 3.88
N SER A 76 10.31 -9.15 4.38
CA SER A 76 9.13 -9.80 4.94
C SER A 76 8.66 -9.11 6.22
N VAL A 77 7.38 -8.79 6.28
CA VAL A 77 6.73 -8.20 7.45
C VAL A 77 5.76 -9.23 8.04
N SER A 78 5.99 -9.63 9.29
CA SER A 78 5.10 -10.54 10.03
C SER A 78 3.84 -9.83 10.52
N SER A 79 2.85 -10.60 10.99
CA SER A 79 1.61 -10.05 11.56
C SER A 79 1.86 -9.10 12.75
N TYR A 80 0.86 -8.27 13.04
CA TYR A 80 0.83 -7.36 14.20
C TYR A 80 2.00 -6.38 14.24
N LYS A 81 2.25 -5.71 13.12
CA LYS A 81 3.31 -4.70 12.99
C LYS A 81 2.72 -3.34 12.67
N THR A 82 3.18 -2.32 13.36
CA THR A 82 3.06 -0.94 12.88
C THR A 82 4.46 -0.49 12.50
N ILE A 83 4.70 -0.12 11.25
CA ILE A 83 5.92 0.54 10.81
C ILE A 83 5.58 2.02 10.70
N ASP A 84 6.04 2.81 11.67
CA ASP A 84 5.66 4.20 11.87
C ASP A 84 6.83 5.13 11.60
N GLY A 85 6.89 5.67 10.37
CA GLY A 85 7.89 6.65 9.98
C GLY A 85 7.60 8.07 10.45
N ARG A 86 6.52 8.35 11.20
CA ARG A 86 6.19 9.73 11.60
C ARG A 86 7.31 10.33 12.44
N GLY A 87 7.58 11.61 12.20
CA GLY A 87 8.67 12.34 12.85
C GLY A 87 10.07 12.08 12.25
N GLN A 88 10.20 11.13 11.33
CA GLN A 88 11.44 10.83 10.61
C GLN A 88 11.20 10.83 9.09
N ARG A 89 12.30 10.86 8.32
CA ARG A 89 12.29 10.69 6.87
C ARG A 89 12.96 9.37 6.53
N ILE A 90 12.14 8.34 6.32
CA ILE A 90 12.61 6.98 6.05
C ILE A 90 12.31 6.62 4.60
N LYS A 91 13.37 6.38 3.85
CA LYS A 91 13.29 5.83 2.49
C LYS A 91 13.70 4.36 2.49
N VAL A 92 12.87 3.51 1.92
CA VAL A 92 13.15 2.11 1.63
C VAL A 92 13.49 2.01 0.15
N ALA A 93 14.68 1.49 -0.17
CA ALA A 93 15.20 1.43 -1.53
C ALA A 93 15.75 0.05 -1.92
N GLY A 94 15.97 -0.15 -3.22
CA GLY A 94 16.56 -1.37 -3.80
C GLY A 94 15.61 -2.56 -3.91
N LYS A 95 14.79 -2.79 -2.87
CA LYS A 95 13.68 -3.77 -2.83
C LYS A 95 12.46 -3.12 -2.17
N GLY A 96 11.44 -3.91 -1.86
CA GLY A 96 10.22 -3.45 -1.19
C GLY A 96 9.78 -4.37 -0.06
N LEU A 97 8.61 -4.08 0.50
CA LEU A 97 7.99 -4.89 1.55
C LEU A 97 7.26 -6.08 0.95
N ARG A 98 7.29 -7.20 1.66
CA ARG A 98 6.49 -8.39 1.38
C ARG A 98 5.62 -8.73 2.59
N LEU A 99 4.33 -8.54 2.45
CA LEU A 99 3.28 -8.90 3.39
C LEU A 99 2.65 -10.20 2.88
N LYS A 100 3.10 -11.32 3.44
CA LYS A 100 2.71 -12.67 3.03
C LYS A 100 2.12 -13.39 4.22
N GLU A 101 0.91 -13.94 4.05
CA GLU A 101 0.20 -14.74 5.04
C GLU A 101 0.16 -14.06 6.42
N CYS A 102 -0.06 -12.74 6.41
CA CYS A 102 0.01 -11.90 7.59
C CYS A 102 -1.28 -11.10 7.80
N GLU A 103 -1.49 -10.65 9.03
CA GLU A 103 -2.62 -9.79 9.37
C GLU A 103 -2.28 -8.69 10.36
N HIS A 104 -3.14 -7.66 10.40
CA HIS A 104 -3.00 -6.51 11.28
C HIS A 104 -1.65 -5.81 11.09
N VAL A 105 -1.40 -5.30 9.89
CA VAL A 105 -0.19 -4.52 9.57
C VAL A 105 -0.56 -3.09 9.23
N ILE A 106 0.14 -2.13 9.82
CA ILE A 106 0.06 -0.71 9.48
C ILE A 106 1.43 -0.27 8.95
N VAL A 107 1.46 0.36 7.77
CA VAL A 107 2.65 0.98 7.20
C VAL A 107 2.35 2.46 7.01
N CYS A 108 3.07 3.32 7.72
CA CYS A 108 2.78 4.74 7.75
C CYS A 108 4.02 5.60 7.52
N ASN A 109 3.88 6.64 6.69
CA ASN A 109 4.88 7.72 6.54
C ASN A 109 6.26 7.21 6.08
N LEU A 110 6.30 6.31 5.11
CA LEU A 110 7.52 5.83 4.46
C LEU A 110 7.60 6.28 3.00
N GLU A 111 8.82 6.45 2.51
CA GLU A 111 9.11 6.64 1.09
C GLU A 111 9.63 5.33 0.49
N PHE A 112 9.13 4.93 -0.67
CA PHE A 112 9.58 3.76 -1.44
C PHE A 112 10.07 4.21 -2.81
N GLU A 113 11.33 3.91 -3.14
CA GLU A 113 11.94 4.35 -4.40
C GLU A 113 13.08 3.44 -4.85
N GLY A 114 13.22 3.26 -6.17
CA GLY A 114 14.40 2.63 -6.76
C GLY A 114 14.41 1.12 -6.62
N GLY A 115 13.25 0.47 -6.69
CA GLY A 115 13.17 -0.99 -6.70
C GLY A 115 13.61 -1.54 -8.04
N ARG A 116 14.59 -2.46 -8.02
CA ARG A 116 15.17 -3.05 -9.23
C ARG A 116 15.15 -4.57 -9.20
N GLY A 117 14.87 -5.18 -10.34
CA GLY A 117 14.82 -6.62 -10.54
C GLY A 117 13.43 -7.14 -10.90
N HIS A 118 13.38 -8.41 -11.30
CA HIS A 118 12.15 -9.09 -11.68
C HIS A 118 11.19 -9.26 -10.47
N ASP A 119 9.89 -8.95 -10.65
CA ASP A 119 8.83 -9.06 -9.62
C ASP A 119 9.15 -8.27 -8.32
N ILE A 120 9.83 -7.13 -8.48
CA ILE A 120 10.11 -6.20 -7.37
C ILE A 120 9.08 -5.07 -7.36
N ASP A 121 8.16 -5.19 -6.41
CA ASP A 121 7.17 -4.17 -6.07
C ASP A 121 7.62 -3.33 -4.87
N GLY A 122 7.04 -2.13 -4.72
CA GLY A 122 7.21 -1.31 -3.53
C GLY A 122 6.63 -1.96 -2.28
N ILE A 123 5.36 -2.35 -2.36
CA ILE A 123 4.66 -3.11 -1.32
C ILE A 123 3.88 -4.24 -1.98
N GLN A 124 4.29 -5.47 -1.66
CA GLN A 124 3.67 -6.68 -2.18
C GLN A 124 2.82 -7.33 -1.09
N ILE A 125 1.51 -7.43 -1.30
CA ILE A 125 0.55 -8.04 -0.37
C ILE A 125 -0.02 -9.31 -1.02
N LYS A 126 0.69 -10.43 -0.85
CA LYS A 126 0.33 -11.74 -1.42
C LYS A 126 1.08 -12.90 -0.74
N PRO A 127 0.45 -14.09 -0.60
CA PRO A 127 -0.99 -14.38 -0.57
C PRO A 127 -1.64 -14.20 0.82
N ASN A 128 -2.97 -14.39 0.88
CA ASN A 128 -3.76 -14.64 2.09
C ASN A 128 -3.52 -13.64 3.24
N SER A 129 -3.29 -12.37 2.93
CA SER A 129 -3.06 -11.34 3.94
C SER A 129 -4.29 -10.45 4.14
N ARG A 130 -4.54 -10.01 5.39
CA ARG A 130 -5.75 -9.24 5.70
C ARG A 130 -5.59 -8.19 6.79
N HIS A 131 -6.51 -7.23 6.85
CA HIS A 131 -6.48 -6.15 7.85
C HIS A 131 -5.16 -5.38 7.78
N ILE A 132 -4.93 -4.77 6.61
CA ILE A 132 -3.73 -3.99 6.33
C ILE A 132 -4.10 -2.54 6.02
N TRP A 133 -3.32 -1.62 6.58
CA TRP A 133 -3.44 -0.20 6.30
C TRP A 133 -2.11 0.39 5.83
N ILE A 134 -2.10 0.91 4.60
CA ILE A 134 -0.98 1.67 4.03
C ILE A 134 -1.39 3.14 4.02
N ASP A 135 -0.70 3.97 4.79
CA ASP A 135 -1.09 5.36 5.00
C ASP A 135 0.07 6.33 4.81
N ARG A 136 -0.18 7.50 4.20
CA ARG A 136 0.82 8.58 4.08
C ARG A 136 2.17 8.14 3.48
N CYS A 137 2.17 7.09 2.67
CA CYS A 137 3.39 6.60 2.03
C CYS A 137 3.58 7.29 0.68
N SER A 138 4.83 7.52 0.28
CA SER A 138 5.17 7.99 -1.07
C SER A 138 5.84 6.85 -1.83
N LEU A 139 5.37 6.54 -3.04
CA LEU A 139 5.89 5.42 -3.85
C LEU A 139 6.15 5.87 -5.28
N ARG A 140 7.34 5.55 -5.81
CA ARG A 140 7.73 5.82 -7.20
C ARG A 140 8.84 4.90 -7.68
N ASP A 141 9.03 4.81 -8.99
CA ASP A 141 10.24 4.22 -9.60
C ASP A 141 10.59 2.78 -9.14
N TYR A 142 9.71 1.84 -9.45
CA TYR A 142 9.96 0.39 -9.36
C TYR A 142 9.90 -0.27 -10.75
N ASP A 143 10.61 -1.39 -10.93
CA ASP A 143 10.62 -2.15 -12.20
C ASP A 143 9.30 -2.89 -12.48
N ASP A 144 8.56 -3.32 -11.44
CA ASP A 144 7.23 -3.94 -11.59
C ASP A 144 6.08 -3.05 -11.13
N GLY A 145 5.44 -3.32 -9.99
CA GLY A 145 4.34 -2.50 -9.44
C GLY A 145 4.76 -1.60 -8.27
N LEU A 146 3.97 -0.58 -7.93
CA LEU A 146 4.16 0.12 -6.65
C LEU A 146 3.46 -0.64 -5.52
N ILE A 147 2.19 -1.02 -5.72
CA ILE A 147 1.44 -1.84 -4.77
C ILE A 147 0.71 -2.97 -5.49
N ASP A 148 1.01 -4.20 -5.10
CA ASP A 148 0.37 -5.40 -5.66
C ASP A 148 -0.42 -6.15 -4.58
N ILE A 149 -1.73 -6.26 -4.77
CA ILE A 149 -2.67 -6.92 -3.86
C ILE A 149 -3.31 -8.10 -4.58
N THR A 150 -2.88 -9.32 -4.26
CA THR A 150 -3.27 -10.50 -5.04
C THR A 150 -3.43 -11.73 -4.16
N ARG A 151 -3.96 -12.81 -4.75
CA ARG A 151 -4.07 -14.14 -4.12
C ARG A 151 -4.81 -14.11 -2.80
N GLN A 152 -6.08 -13.71 -2.87
CA GLN A 152 -7.05 -13.70 -1.77
C GLN A 152 -6.69 -12.75 -0.62
N SER A 153 -5.76 -11.82 -0.84
CA SER A 153 -5.44 -10.77 0.14
C SER A 153 -6.52 -9.70 0.16
N THR A 154 -7.14 -9.47 1.31
CA THR A 154 -8.41 -8.71 1.42
C THR A 154 -8.42 -7.81 2.65
N ASP A 155 -9.43 -6.96 2.79
CA ASP A 155 -9.58 -6.04 3.92
C ASP A 155 -8.39 -5.09 4.07
N ILE A 156 -8.13 -4.35 2.99
CA ILE A 156 -6.99 -3.46 2.86
C ILE A 156 -7.47 -2.03 2.65
N THR A 157 -6.75 -1.07 3.22
CA THR A 157 -6.94 0.35 2.93
C THR A 157 -5.63 1.01 2.56
N VAL A 158 -5.67 1.78 1.49
CA VAL A 158 -4.57 2.64 1.02
C VAL A 158 -5.07 4.07 1.10
N SER A 159 -4.46 4.90 1.94
CA SER A 159 -4.95 6.27 2.16
C SER A 159 -3.84 7.30 2.22
N ARG A 160 -4.15 8.52 1.78
CA ARG A 160 -3.21 9.67 1.82
C ARG A 160 -1.83 9.38 1.23
N CYS A 161 -1.74 8.40 0.33
CA CYS A 161 -0.48 8.03 -0.29
C CYS A 161 -0.23 8.88 -1.54
N TYR A 162 1.04 9.11 -1.84
CA TYR A 162 1.47 9.80 -3.05
C TYR A 162 2.16 8.80 -3.99
N PHE A 163 1.64 8.70 -5.21
CA PHE A 163 2.17 7.81 -6.25
C PHE A 163 2.64 8.65 -7.43
N ALA A 164 3.91 8.49 -7.82
CA ALA A 164 4.49 9.30 -8.87
C ALA A 164 5.40 8.52 -9.81
N GLN A 165 5.58 9.06 -11.03
CA GLN A 165 6.66 8.68 -11.96
C GLN A 165 6.86 7.17 -12.11
N HIS A 166 5.80 6.45 -12.48
CA HIS A 166 5.84 4.99 -12.56
C HIS A 166 4.84 4.44 -13.58
N ASP A 167 5.10 3.25 -14.14
CA ASP A 167 4.22 2.65 -15.14
C ASP A 167 3.00 1.95 -14.54
N LYS A 168 3.20 0.87 -13.78
CA LYS A 168 2.16 -0.06 -13.31
C LYS A 168 1.82 0.18 -11.84
N THR A 169 1.08 1.23 -11.55
CA THR A 169 0.89 1.73 -10.17
C THR A 169 0.34 0.71 -9.16
N MET A 170 -0.88 0.22 -9.35
CA MET A 170 -1.54 -0.65 -8.38
C MET A 170 -2.32 -1.78 -9.05
N LEU A 171 -1.85 -3.01 -8.91
CA LEU A 171 -2.54 -4.21 -9.40
C LEU A 171 -3.34 -4.87 -8.26
N ILE A 172 -4.62 -5.09 -8.49
CA ILE A 172 -5.51 -5.78 -7.57
C ILE A 172 -6.11 -6.99 -8.30
N GLY A 173 -5.69 -8.20 -7.93
CA GLY A 173 -5.99 -9.43 -8.67
C GLY A 173 -5.14 -9.59 -9.94
N ALA A 174 -4.19 -10.53 -9.91
CA ALA A 174 -3.16 -10.65 -10.96
C ALA A 174 -3.52 -11.58 -12.12
N ASP A 175 -4.42 -12.53 -11.92
CA ASP A 175 -4.66 -13.64 -12.85
C ASP A 175 -6.16 -13.77 -13.11
N ALA A 176 -6.56 -13.84 -14.38
CA ALA A 176 -7.95 -13.98 -14.82
C ALA A 176 -8.54 -15.38 -14.52
N SER A 177 -7.71 -16.37 -14.19
CA SER A 177 -8.13 -17.72 -13.77
C SER A 177 -8.21 -17.87 -12.25
N HIS A 178 -7.69 -16.91 -11.47
CA HIS A 178 -7.64 -17.03 -10.01
C HIS A 178 -8.96 -16.58 -9.35
N VAL A 179 -10.00 -17.38 -9.55
CA VAL A 179 -11.37 -17.14 -9.07
C VAL A 179 -11.51 -16.91 -7.55
N GLY A 180 -10.50 -17.33 -6.76
CA GLY A 180 -10.42 -17.05 -5.32
C GLY A 180 -10.37 -15.55 -5.02
N ASP A 181 -9.87 -14.71 -5.94
CA ASP A 181 -9.71 -13.27 -5.76
C ASP A 181 -11.05 -12.50 -5.66
N ARG A 182 -12.20 -13.17 -5.84
CA ARG A 182 -13.53 -12.59 -5.56
C ARG A 182 -13.70 -12.10 -4.13
N CYS A 183 -12.92 -12.63 -3.18
CA CYS A 183 -12.95 -12.19 -1.79
C CYS A 183 -12.19 -10.88 -1.55
N ILE A 184 -11.38 -10.40 -2.50
CA ILE A 184 -10.56 -9.19 -2.33
C ILE A 184 -11.47 -7.97 -2.12
N ARG A 185 -11.16 -7.18 -1.09
CA ARG A 185 -11.83 -5.91 -0.75
C ARG A 185 -10.77 -4.86 -0.42
N VAL A 186 -10.74 -3.78 -1.19
CA VAL A 186 -9.74 -2.71 -1.03
C VAL A 186 -10.41 -1.34 -1.03
N THR A 187 -10.02 -0.48 -0.11
CA THR A 187 -10.40 0.95 -0.11
C THR A 187 -9.19 1.79 -0.48
N ILE A 188 -9.37 2.74 -1.40
CA ILE A 188 -8.31 3.67 -1.82
C ILE A 188 -8.88 5.08 -1.69
N HIS A 189 -8.30 5.91 -0.83
CA HIS A 189 -8.86 7.25 -0.60
C HIS A 189 -7.90 8.34 -0.19
N HIS A 190 -8.19 9.58 -0.63
CA HIS A 190 -7.33 10.75 -0.42
C HIS A 190 -5.89 10.55 -0.92
N CYS A 191 -5.67 9.64 -1.86
CA CYS A 191 -4.37 9.46 -2.50
C CYS A 191 -4.19 10.45 -3.65
N PHE A 192 -2.94 10.77 -3.94
CA PHE A 192 -2.55 11.59 -5.07
C PHE A 192 -1.72 10.77 -6.06
N PHE A 193 -2.18 10.69 -7.30
CA PHE A 193 -1.53 10.00 -8.41
C PHE A 193 -1.05 11.04 -9.43
N ASP A 194 0.27 11.20 -9.58
CA ASP A 194 0.86 12.25 -10.41
C ASP A 194 1.94 11.70 -11.35
N GLY A 195 1.67 11.70 -12.65
CA GLY A 195 2.65 11.23 -13.64
C GLY A 195 2.84 9.70 -13.62
N THR A 196 1.84 8.97 -13.13
CA THR A 196 1.79 7.50 -13.21
C THR A 196 1.08 7.06 -14.48
N ARG A 197 1.60 6.08 -15.22
CA ARG A 197 1.11 5.79 -16.58
C ARG A 197 -0.22 5.04 -16.60
N GLN A 198 -0.42 4.09 -15.68
CA GLN A 198 -1.61 3.23 -15.62
C GLN A 198 -1.83 2.60 -14.23
N ARG A 199 -2.97 1.92 -14.07
CA ARG A 199 -3.37 1.09 -12.91
C ARG A 199 -3.60 1.88 -11.63
N GLN A 200 -4.53 2.84 -11.62
CA GLN A 200 -4.93 3.64 -10.46
C GLN A 200 -6.39 3.37 -9.97
N PRO A 201 -6.83 2.12 -9.69
CA PRO A 201 -6.13 0.85 -9.80
C PRO A 201 -6.46 0.10 -11.10
N ARG A 202 -5.84 -1.07 -11.29
CA ARG A 202 -6.37 -2.12 -12.17
C ARG A 202 -6.90 -3.29 -11.35
N LEU A 203 -8.16 -3.66 -11.55
CA LEU A 203 -8.87 -4.65 -10.74
C LEU A 203 -9.35 -5.86 -11.54
N ARG A 204 -9.18 -7.04 -10.96
CA ARG A 204 -9.90 -8.29 -11.28
C ARG A 204 -10.62 -8.82 -10.05
N PHE A 205 -11.79 -9.42 -10.27
CA PHE A 205 -12.70 -10.14 -9.36
C PHE A 205 -13.21 -9.37 -8.13
N GLY A 206 -12.31 -8.77 -7.37
CA GLY A 206 -12.60 -8.18 -6.08
C GLY A 206 -13.44 -6.90 -6.16
N LYS A 207 -13.51 -6.23 -5.01
CA LYS A 207 -14.25 -5.01 -4.78
C LYS A 207 -13.29 -3.89 -4.42
N VAL A 208 -13.36 -2.78 -5.15
CA VAL A 208 -12.63 -1.55 -4.83
C VAL A 208 -13.61 -0.43 -4.55
N HIS A 209 -13.44 0.22 -3.41
CA HIS A 209 -14.03 1.54 -3.15
C HIS A 209 -12.93 2.60 -3.30
N LEU A 210 -13.06 3.46 -4.31
CA LEU A 210 -12.11 4.50 -4.68
C LEU A 210 -12.77 5.86 -4.43
N TYR A 211 -12.34 6.64 -3.43
CA TYR A 211 -12.96 7.96 -3.17
C TYR A 211 -12.01 9.08 -2.78
N ASN A 212 -12.37 10.32 -3.14
CA ASN A 212 -11.61 11.54 -2.83
C ASN A 212 -10.13 11.49 -3.26
N ASN A 213 -9.80 10.74 -4.31
CA ASN A 213 -8.45 10.71 -4.86
C ASN A 213 -8.28 11.77 -5.92
N TYR A 214 -7.06 12.26 -6.08
CA TYR A 214 -6.69 13.16 -7.17
C TYR A 214 -5.72 12.44 -8.11
N THR A 215 -6.04 12.44 -9.40
CA THR A 215 -5.22 11.81 -10.44
C THR A 215 -4.97 12.81 -11.56
N ARG A 216 -3.71 13.01 -11.92
CA ARG A 216 -3.31 13.85 -13.06
C ARG A 216 -2.14 13.25 -13.81
N ASN A 217 -1.89 13.76 -15.01
CA ASN A 217 -0.71 13.40 -15.82
C ASN A 217 -0.56 11.89 -16.11
N TRP A 218 -1.65 11.12 -16.15
CA TRP A 218 -1.56 9.70 -16.48
C TRP A 218 -1.29 9.46 -17.96
N GLY A 219 -0.79 8.27 -18.29
CA GLY A 219 -0.28 7.92 -19.62
C GLY A 219 -1.32 7.22 -20.51
N ILE A 220 -1.89 6.10 -20.04
CA ILE A 220 -2.73 5.20 -20.84
C ILE A 220 -4.19 5.26 -20.37
N TYR A 221 -4.45 4.80 -19.14
CA TYR A 221 -5.73 4.90 -18.45
C TYR A 221 -5.50 5.19 -16.97
N ALA A 222 -6.53 5.67 -16.25
CA ALA A 222 -6.47 5.78 -14.80
C ALA A 222 -6.98 4.49 -14.14
N VAL A 223 -8.29 4.26 -14.20
CA VAL A 223 -8.94 3.10 -13.57
C VAL A 223 -9.23 2.03 -14.62
N CYS A 224 -8.86 0.78 -14.35
CA CYS A 224 -9.22 -0.36 -15.20
C CYS A 224 -9.98 -1.44 -14.42
N ALA A 225 -11.16 -1.78 -14.91
CA ALA A 225 -11.90 -2.95 -14.48
C ALA A 225 -11.73 -4.09 -15.50
N SER A 226 -11.67 -5.32 -15.01
CA SER A 226 -11.62 -6.51 -15.86
C SER A 226 -12.52 -7.60 -15.28
N VAL A 227 -12.13 -8.88 -15.38
CA VAL A 227 -12.94 -10.06 -15.01
C VAL A 227 -13.69 -9.85 -13.70
N GLU A 228 -15.02 -9.78 -13.75
CA GLU A 228 -15.92 -9.68 -12.58
C GLU A 228 -15.60 -8.55 -11.57
N ALA A 229 -14.79 -7.56 -11.97
CA ALA A 229 -14.35 -6.49 -11.11
C ALA A 229 -15.51 -5.57 -10.70
N GLN A 230 -15.55 -5.20 -9.43
CA GLN A 230 -16.53 -4.26 -8.88
C GLN A 230 -15.81 -3.00 -8.37
N ILE A 231 -15.90 -1.90 -9.11
CA ILE A 231 -15.30 -0.61 -8.73
C ILE A 231 -16.39 0.41 -8.43
N TYR A 232 -16.37 0.95 -7.22
CA TYR A 232 -17.16 2.11 -6.86
C TYR A 232 -16.26 3.34 -6.75
N SER A 233 -16.39 4.28 -7.70
CA SER A 233 -15.59 5.50 -7.77
C SER A 233 -16.44 6.71 -7.38
N GLN A 234 -16.14 7.37 -6.26
CA GLN A 234 -16.89 8.50 -5.73
C GLN A 234 -16.01 9.73 -5.49
N CYS A 235 -16.44 10.91 -5.93
CA CYS A 235 -15.77 12.18 -5.61
C CYS A 235 -14.26 12.22 -5.93
N ASN A 236 -13.81 11.44 -6.93
CA ASN A 236 -12.43 11.50 -7.41
C ASN A 236 -12.27 12.61 -8.44
N ILE A 237 -11.11 13.25 -8.44
CA ILE A 237 -10.73 14.27 -9.42
C ILE A 237 -9.77 13.64 -10.43
N TYR A 238 -10.12 13.71 -11.71
CA TYR A 238 -9.30 13.25 -12.82
C TYR A 238 -8.96 14.42 -13.73
N GLU A 239 -7.75 14.96 -13.61
CA GLU A 239 -7.27 16.07 -14.42
C GLU A 239 -6.53 15.53 -15.64
N ALA A 240 -7.26 15.37 -16.74
CA ALA A 240 -6.72 14.75 -17.94
C ALA A 240 -5.70 15.63 -18.68
N GLY A 241 -5.88 16.95 -18.65
CA GLY A 241 -5.11 17.96 -19.39
C GLY A 241 -5.29 17.92 -20.92
N GLN A 242 -5.48 16.73 -21.48
CA GLN A 242 -5.76 16.45 -22.89
C GLN A 242 -6.69 15.23 -23.01
N LYS A 243 -7.12 14.88 -24.22
CA LYS A 243 -7.96 13.68 -24.44
C LYS A 243 -7.21 12.42 -23.98
N LYS A 244 -7.67 11.81 -22.88
CA LYS A 244 -7.14 10.57 -22.30
C LYS A 244 -8.28 9.67 -21.86
N LYS A 245 -8.02 8.37 -21.81
CA LYS A 245 -8.98 7.42 -21.23
C LYS A 245 -8.88 7.48 -19.71
N THR A 246 -9.97 7.76 -19.01
CA THR A 246 -9.97 7.71 -17.53
C THR A 246 -10.32 6.30 -17.06
N PHE A 247 -11.40 5.73 -17.61
CA PHE A 247 -11.90 4.41 -17.28
C PHE A 247 -11.70 3.46 -18.46
N GLU A 248 -11.11 2.31 -18.19
CA GLU A 248 -10.87 1.23 -19.15
C GLU A 248 -11.55 -0.06 -18.69
N PHE A 249 -12.04 -0.83 -19.65
CA PHE A 249 -12.61 -2.14 -19.40
C PHE A 249 -11.92 -3.19 -20.25
N TYR A 250 -11.29 -4.18 -19.62
CA TYR A 250 -10.64 -5.29 -20.34
C TYR A 250 -11.53 -6.52 -20.33
N THR A 251 -11.90 -6.94 -21.53
CA THR A 251 -12.70 -8.15 -21.78
C THR A 251 -11.81 -9.39 -21.67
N GLU A 252 -11.46 -9.75 -20.45
CA GLU A 252 -10.84 -11.03 -20.13
C GLU A 252 -11.95 -12.03 -19.73
N LYS A 253 -11.79 -13.32 -20.07
CA LYS A 253 -12.70 -14.38 -19.64
C LYS A 253 -12.04 -15.19 -18.53
N VAL A 254 -12.85 -15.67 -17.57
CA VAL A 254 -12.43 -16.76 -16.69
C VAL A 254 -12.13 -17.96 -17.60
N ILE A 255 -10.88 -18.43 -17.57
CA ILE A 255 -10.48 -19.69 -18.23
C ILE A 255 -10.68 -20.82 -17.24
#